data_AF-A0A811VMW7-F1
#
_entry.id   AF-A0A811VMW7-F1
#
_cell.length_a   1.000
_cell.length_b   1.000
_cell.length_c   1.000
_cell.angle_alpha   90.00
_cell.angle_beta   90.00
_cell.angle_gamma   90.00
#
_symmetry.space_group_name_H-M   'P 1'
#
loop_
_entity.id
_entity.type
_entity.pdbx_description
1 polymer ?
#
loop_
_entity_poly.entity_id
_entity_poly.type
_entity_poly.pdbx_seq_one_letter_code
_entity_poly.pdbx_strand_id
1 'polypeptide(L)'
;MTHPVEMVTASRKYPFAKMRLDDTHQLDEIEGRFTCVHCNRSRKFYCYNCYVPVGSVGDFLPHVEIPIDIDIIKHKKEIDGKSTSAHAAVLARDRVKVYEYPDMPDYSKMDGVILIFPSVKSLTVPQLFNQPVRLKTENNYGLPKGHNIGTMLRWRIDEVKDETVKDVEDCTNIVYTYENLPVKRAIFIDSTWNQSRGIYKDERLKGLPTVVLQNRYSQFWRHQRGSPRWYLATVKPYINSYSKCTLMRGFESRLSRFG
;
A
#
# COMPACT_ATOMS: atom_id res chain seq x y z
N MET A 1 -12.52 -45.09 22.43
CA MET A 1 -11.45 -44.09 22.69
C MET A 1 -11.85 -42.82 21.98
N THR A 2 -12.51 -41.92 22.69
CA THR A 2 -12.98 -40.62 22.18
C THR A 2 -11.86 -39.61 22.40
N HIS A 3 -11.31 -39.06 21.31
CA HIS A 3 -10.42 -37.92 21.37
C HIS A 3 -11.26 -36.67 21.73
N PRO A 4 -10.92 -35.92 22.79
CA PRO A 4 -11.52 -34.61 22.99
C PRO A 4 -10.94 -33.66 21.94
N VAL A 5 -11.79 -33.21 21.02
CA VAL A 5 -11.51 -32.03 20.21
C VAL A 5 -11.75 -30.83 21.12
N GLU A 6 -10.69 -30.36 21.77
CA GLU A 6 -10.70 -29.03 22.37
C GLU A 6 -10.91 -28.01 21.25
N MET A 7 -12.15 -27.54 21.11
CA MET A 7 -12.44 -26.33 20.35
C MET A 7 -11.88 -25.17 21.15
N VAL A 8 -10.65 -24.77 20.85
CA VAL A 8 -10.08 -23.50 21.31
C VAL A 8 -10.88 -22.37 20.65
N THR A 9 -12.00 -22.00 21.27
CA THR A 9 -12.81 -20.81 20.95
C THR A 9 -12.14 -19.57 21.53
N ALA A 10 -10.90 -19.30 21.10
CA ALA A 10 -10.34 -17.97 21.26
C ALA A 10 -11.12 -17.03 20.34
N SER A 11 -12.12 -16.33 20.90
CA SER A 11 -12.80 -15.20 20.28
C SER A 11 -11.73 -14.28 19.66
N ARG A 12 -11.69 -14.20 18.32
CA ARG A 12 -10.77 -13.30 17.64
C ARG A 12 -11.14 -11.88 18.04
N LYS A 13 -10.29 -11.26 18.87
CA LYS A 13 -10.39 -9.85 19.27
C LYS A 13 -10.68 -8.99 18.03
N TYR A 14 -11.74 -8.18 18.09
CA TYR A 14 -12.14 -7.31 16.99
C TYR A 14 -10.94 -6.45 16.53
N PRO A 15 -10.46 -6.59 15.29
CA PRO A 15 -9.17 -6.04 14.86
C PRO A 15 -9.15 -4.51 14.79
N PHE A 16 -10.32 -3.87 14.79
CA PHE A 16 -10.48 -2.42 14.68
C PHE A 16 -10.84 -1.74 16.01
N ALA A 17 -10.78 -2.46 17.14
CA ALA A 17 -11.20 -1.94 18.44
C ALA A 17 -10.43 -0.69 18.91
N LYS A 18 -9.24 -0.44 18.34
CA LYS A 18 -8.39 0.72 18.66
C LYS A 18 -8.41 1.81 17.58
N MET A 19 -9.26 1.68 16.56
CA MET A 19 -9.35 2.65 15.47
C MET A 19 -10.51 3.61 15.72
N ARG A 20 -10.27 4.90 15.45
CA ARG A 20 -11.33 5.91 15.34
C ARG A 20 -11.98 5.74 13.98
N LEU A 21 -13.08 4.99 13.95
CA LEU A 21 -13.90 4.78 12.77
C LEU A 21 -15.00 5.84 12.75
N ASP A 22 -15.17 6.51 11.62
CA ASP A 22 -16.29 7.41 11.40
C ASP A 22 -17.58 6.61 11.25
N ASP A 23 -18.71 7.26 11.56
CA ASP A 23 -20.03 6.67 11.34
C ASP A 23 -20.21 6.24 9.87
N THR A 24 -20.93 5.14 9.69
CA THR A 24 -21.19 4.51 8.40
C THR A 24 -22.67 4.30 8.13
N HIS A 25 -23.57 4.73 9.03
CA HIS A 25 -25.01 4.50 8.89
C HIS A 25 -25.57 4.93 7.53
N GLN A 26 -25.11 6.06 7.00
CA GLN A 26 -25.51 6.58 5.69
C GLN A 26 -25.21 5.61 4.53
N LEU A 27 -24.23 4.71 4.66
CA LEU A 27 -23.94 3.68 3.65
C LEU A 27 -24.91 2.49 3.72
N ASP A 28 -25.47 2.23 4.90
CA ASP A 28 -26.45 1.16 5.11
C ASP A 28 -27.83 1.52 4.57
N GLU A 29 -28.18 2.80 4.59
CA GLU A 29 -29.40 3.35 3.99
C GLU A 29 -29.42 3.29 2.45
N ILE A 30 -28.27 3.02 1.81
CA ILE A 30 -28.18 2.94 0.35
C ILE A 30 -28.71 1.61 -0.15
N GLU A 31 -29.92 1.68 -0.71
CA GLU A 31 -30.57 0.59 -1.39
C GLU A 31 -30.25 0.55 -2.90
N GLY A 32 -30.19 -0.67 -3.44
CA GLY A 32 -30.06 -0.87 -4.88
C GLY A 32 -28.68 -0.57 -5.48
N ARG A 33 -28.67 -0.27 -6.78
CA ARG A 33 -27.49 0.05 -7.58
C ARG A 33 -27.78 1.25 -8.47
N PHE A 34 -26.76 2.05 -8.72
CA PHE A 34 -26.80 3.25 -9.53
C PHE A 34 -25.97 3.09 -10.79
N THR A 35 -26.31 3.85 -11.82
CA THR A 35 -25.58 3.87 -13.09
C THR A 35 -24.44 4.89 -13.01
N CYS A 36 -23.22 4.46 -13.35
CA CYS A 36 -22.09 5.38 -13.42
C CYS A 36 -22.25 6.36 -14.59
N VAL A 37 -22.09 7.66 -14.31
CA VAL A 37 -22.24 8.73 -15.32
C VAL A 37 -21.21 8.71 -16.45
N HIS A 38 -20.08 8.03 -16.28
CA HIS A 38 -19.01 7.98 -17.29
C HIS A 38 -19.05 6.73 -18.18
N CYS A 39 -19.41 5.57 -17.63
CA CYS A 39 -19.35 4.30 -18.36
C CYS A 39 -20.69 3.56 -18.44
N ASN A 40 -21.75 4.13 -17.87
CA ASN A 40 -23.11 3.56 -17.84
C ASN A 40 -23.22 2.16 -17.18
N ARG A 41 -22.20 1.73 -16.44
CA ARG A 41 -22.23 0.45 -15.71
C ARG A 41 -22.93 0.60 -14.37
N SER A 42 -23.75 -0.38 -14.01
CA SER A 42 -24.43 -0.47 -12.70
C SER A 42 -23.47 -0.81 -11.56
N ARG A 43 -23.47 -0.02 -10.49
CA ARG A 43 -22.56 -0.09 -9.34
C ARG A 43 -23.31 0.28 -8.05
N LYS A 44 -22.89 -0.23 -6.88
CA LYS A 44 -23.56 0.11 -5.61
C LYS A 44 -23.07 1.44 -5.03
N PHE A 45 -21.76 1.58 -4.80
CA PHE A 45 -21.20 2.74 -4.09
C PHE A 45 -20.29 3.62 -4.95
N TYR A 46 -19.43 3.01 -5.76
CA TYR A 46 -18.52 3.71 -6.64
C TYR A 46 -18.19 2.83 -7.86
N CYS A 47 -17.70 3.46 -8.92
CA CYS A 47 -17.30 2.77 -10.13
C CYS A 47 -15.85 2.29 -10.07
N TYR A 48 -15.63 0.98 -10.16
CA TYR A 48 -14.30 0.37 -10.17
C TYR A 48 -13.46 0.68 -11.42
N ASN A 49 -14.07 1.23 -12.47
CA ASN A 49 -13.39 1.56 -13.73
C ASN A 49 -13.15 3.06 -13.88
N CYS A 50 -14.12 3.88 -13.48
CA CYS A 50 -14.04 5.34 -13.60
C CYS A 50 -13.58 6.04 -12.30
N TYR A 51 -13.48 5.30 -11.19
CA TYR A 51 -13.01 5.81 -9.90
C TYR A 51 -13.82 7.00 -9.33
N VAL A 52 -15.12 7.01 -9.61
CA VAL A 52 -16.09 8.02 -9.13
C VAL A 52 -17.13 7.39 -8.20
N PRO A 53 -17.68 8.10 -7.19
CA PRO A 53 -18.87 7.64 -6.48
C PRO A 53 -20.03 7.52 -7.47
N VAL A 54 -21.05 6.77 -7.09
CA VAL A 54 -22.31 6.70 -7.83
C VAL A 54 -23.48 6.96 -6.89
N GLY A 55 -24.59 7.47 -7.42
CA GLY A 55 -25.74 7.87 -6.60
C GLY A 55 -25.37 9.02 -5.65
N SER A 56 -26.00 9.04 -4.47
CA SER A 56 -25.78 10.02 -3.41
C SER A 56 -24.49 9.82 -2.61
N VAL A 57 -23.68 8.78 -2.91
CA VAL A 57 -22.43 8.53 -2.18
C VAL A 57 -21.48 9.72 -2.26
N GLY A 58 -21.48 10.45 -3.37
CA GLY A 58 -20.61 11.60 -3.56
C GLY A 58 -20.84 12.72 -2.55
N ASP A 59 -22.04 12.81 -1.96
CA ASP A 59 -22.45 13.93 -1.12
C ASP A 59 -21.82 13.88 0.28
N PHE A 60 -21.46 12.68 0.75
CA PHE A 60 -20.92 12.46 2.10
C PHE A 60 -19.60 11.69 2.10
N LEU A 61 -19.08 11.31 0.92
CA LEU A 61 -17.80 10.62 0.84
C LEU A 61 -16.67 11.60 1.21
N PRO A 62 -15.82 11.26 2.21
CA PRO A 62 -14.74 12.15 2.60
C PRO A 62 -13.70 12.25 1.48
N HIS A 63 -13.22 13.47 1.24
CA HIS A 63 -12.02 13.70 0.45
C HIS A 63 -10.78 13.52 1.34
N VAL A 64 -9.80 12.78 0.84
CA VAL A 64 -8.53 12.54 1.54
C VAL A 64 -7.42 13.27 0.82
N GLU A 65 -6.91 14.33 1.45
CA GLU A 65 -5.70 14.99 0.98
C GLU A 65 -4.48 14.13 1.33
N ILE A 66 -3.52 14.07 0.41
CA ILE A 66 -2.25 13.37 0.62
C ILE A 66 -1.06 14.21 0.18
N PRO A 67 0.09 14.07 0.87
CA PRO A 67 1.24 14.94 0.66
C PRO A 67 2.00 14.69 -0.64
N ILE A 68 1.81 13.52 -1.25
CA ILE A 68 2.54 13.09 -2.47
C ILE A 68 1.55 12.58 -3.51
N ASP A 69 1.99 12.55 -4.77
CA ASP A 69 1.25 11.86 -5.83
C ASP A 69 1.37 10.34 -5.66
N ILE A 70 0.32 9.62 -6.02
CA ILE A 70 0.29 8.16 -6.03
C ILE A 70 -0.15 7.67 -7.40
N ASP A 71 0.73 6.91 -8.04
CA ASP A 71 0.41 6.25 -9.31
C ASP A 71 0.30 4.74 -9.07
N ILE A 72 -0.82 4.15 -9.46
CA ILE A 72 -1.07 2.71 -9.29
C ILE A 72 -1.10 2.05 -10.66
N ILE A 73 -0.16 1.15 -10.89
CA ILE A 73 -0.05 0.38 -12.14
C ILE A 73 -0.79 -0.93 -11.94
N LYS A 74 -1.98 -1.02 -12.52
CA LYS A 74 -2.87 -2.16 -12.42
C LYS A 74 -2.68 -3.10 -13.60
N HIS A 75 -2.54 -4.39 -13.33
CA HIS A 75 -2.50 -5.39 -14.40
C HIS A 75 -3.91 -5.69 -14.94
N LYS A 76 -4.08 -5.78 -16.26
CA LYS A 76 -5.38 -6.05 -16.93
C LYS A 76 -6.13 -7.32 -16.48
N LYS A 77 -5.41 -8.31 -15.94
CA LYS A 77 -6.00 -9.56 -15.42
C LYS A 77 -6.43 -9.46 -13.95
N GLU A 78 -6.17 -8.35 -13.28
CA GLU A 78 -6.56 -8.14 -11.88
C GLU A 78 -8.04 -7.79 -11.79
N ILE A 79 -8.77 -8.49 -10.93
CA ILE A 79 -10.23 -8.36 -10.84
C ILE A 79 -10.59 -7.03 -10.14
N ASP A 80 -11.30 -6.16 -10.84
CA ASP A 80 -11.73 -4.83 -10.37
C ASP A 80 -12.45 -4.86 -9.01
N GLY A 81 -13.37 -5.81 -8.82
CA GLY A 81 -14.13 -5.94 -7.56
C GLY A 81 -13.32 -6.45 -6.37
N LYS A 82 -12.03 -6.79 -6.57
CA LYS A 82 -11.10 -7.17 -5.49
C LYS A 82 -10.05 -6.09 -5.28
N SER A 83 -9.63 -5.42 -6.34
CA SER A 83 -8.62 -4.35 -6.34
C SER A 83 -8.93 -3.24 -5.31
N THR A 84 -7.93 -2.91 -4.48
CA THR A 84 -8.02 -1.78 -3.54
C THR A 84 -7.67 -0.45 -4.21
N SER A 85 -7.13 -0.47 -5.44
CA SER A 85 -6.72 0.72 -6.20
C SER A 85 -7.89 1.67 -6.41
N ALA A 86 -9.08 1.13 -6.67
CA ALA A 86 -10.28 1.93 -6.84
C ALA A 86 -10.64 2.74 -5.58
N HIS A 87 -10.41 2.21 -4.38
CA HIS A 87 -10.70 2.94 -3.15
C HIS A 87 -9.78 4.16 -2.97
N ALA A 88 -8.48 3.99 -3.22
CA ALA A 88 -7.51 5.09 -3.12
C ALA A 88 -7.84 6.19 -4.12
N ALA A 89 -8.10 5.80 -5.38
CA ALA A 89 -8.49 6.72 -6.44
C ALA A 89 -9.82 7.43 -6.15
N VAL A 90 -10.77 6.75 -5.52
CA VAL A 90 -12.08 7.33 -5.18
C VAL A 90 -12.00 8.35 -4.05
N LEU A 91 -11.12 8.16 -3.06
CA LEU A 91 -10.99 9.06 -1.92
C LEU A 91 -10.07 10.27 -2.17
N ALA A 92 -9.06 10.11 -3.02
CA ALA A 92 -8.04 11.14 -3.25
C ALA A 92 -7.80 11.35 -4.75
N ARG A 93 -8.88 11.67 -5.46
CA ARG A 93 -8.90 11.78 -6.93
C ARG A 93 -7.83 12.71 -7.51
N ASP A 94 -7.49 13.77 -6.79
CA ASP A 94 -6.60 14.81 -7.29
C ASP A 94 -5.13 14.36 -7.33
N ARG A 95 -4.78 13.38 -6.49
CA ARG A 95 -3.39 12.92 -6.32
C ARG A 95 -3.19 11.42 -6.53
N VAL A 96 -4.25 10.64 -6.74
CA VAL A 96 -4.16 9.21 -7.03
C VAL A 96 -4.62 8.91 -8.46
N LYS A 97 -3.74 8.36 -9.28
CA LYS A 97 -4.06 7.90 -10.64
C LYS A 97 -3.86 6.40 -10.77
N VAL A 98 -4.75 5.74 -11.50
CA VAL A 98 -4.65 4.30 -11.79
C VAL A 98 -4.44 4.13 -13.29
N TYR A 99 -3.40 3.40 -13.65
CA TYR A 99 -3.00 3.11 -15.03
C TYR A 99 -3.16 1.62 -15.30
N GLU A 100 -3.70 1.25 -16.46
CA GLU A 100 -3.79 -0.15 -16.85
C GLU A 100 -2.56 -0.57 -17.66
N TYR A 101 -1.76 -1.47 -17.10
CA TYR A 101 -0.56 -1.98 -17.77
C TYR A 101 -0.91 -2.72 -19.08
N PRO A 102 -0.24 -2.40 -20.21
CA PRO A 102 1.05 -1.68 -20.31
C PRO A 102 0.97 -0.15 -20.50
N ASP A 103 -0.22 0.45 -20.52
CA ASP A 103 -0.37 1.89 -20.68
C ASP A 103 -0.09 2.61 -19.35
N MET A 104 1.07 3.25 -19.24
CA MET A 104 1.51 3.98 -18.05
C MET A 104 2.59 5.01 -18.40
N PRO A 105 2.76 6.07 -17.59
CA PRO A 105 3.81 7.06 -17.77
C PRO A 105 5.22 6.46 -17.79
N ASP A 106 6.15 7.16 -18.44
CA ASP A 106 7.59 6.90 -18.32
C ASP A 106 8.14 7.69 -17.12
N TYR A 107 8.49 6.96 -16.05
CA TYR A 107 8.99 7.56 -14.81
C TYR A 107 10.51 7.73 -14.80
N SER A 108 11.23 7.20 -15.81
CA SER A 108 12.69 7.23 -15.85
C SER A 108 13.28 8.66 -15.87
N LYS A 109 12.48 9.65 -16.27
CA LYS A 109 12.86 11.06 -16.39
C LYS A 109 12.32 11.93 -15.26
N MET A 110 11.65 11.35 -14.27
CA MET A 110 11.01 12.09 -13.18
C MET A 110 11.86 12.03 -11.90
N ASP A 111 11.96 13.17 -11.23
CA ASP A 111 12.64 13.30 -9.94
C ASP A 111 11.68 13.03 -8.76
N GLY A 112 12.21 12.54 -7.64
CA GLY A 112 11.45 12.26 -6.41
C GLY A 112 10.41 11.15 -6.56
N VAL A 113 10.61 10.23 -7.52
CA VAL A 113 9.70 9.09 -7.75
C VAL A 113 10.26 7.83 -7.10
N ILE A 114 9.45 7.18 -6.28
CA ILE A 114 9.78 5.91 -5.63
C ILE A 114 8.84 4.80 -6.08
N LEU A 115 9.33 3.57 -6.06
CA LEU A 115 8.51 2.37 -6.27
C LEU A 115 8.28 1.65 -4.94
N ILE A 116 7.04 1.55 -4.49
CA ILE A 116 6.68 0.76 -3.31
C ILE A 116 6.63 -0.72 -3.70
N PHE A 117 7.78 -1.38 -3.63
CA PHE A 117 7.92 -2.77 -4.00
C PHE A 117 9.06 -3.43 -3.22
N PRO A 118 8.87 -4.64 -2.66
CA PRO A 118 9.93 -5.35 -1.95
C PRO A 118 11.01 -5.82 -2.95
N SER A 119 12.25 -5.42 -2.73
CA SER A 119 13.40 -5.77 -3.57
C SER A 119 14.65 -5.98 -2.72
N VAL A 120 15.69 -6.63 -3.27
CA VAL A 120 17.01 -6.82 -2.63
C VAL A 120 17.70 -5.52 -2.25
N LYS A 121 17.39 -4.44 -2.98
CA LYS A 121 17.96 -3.10 -2.77
C LYS A 121 16.91 -2.11 -2.25
N SER A 122 15.82 -2.61 -1.65
CA SER A 122 14.76 -1.73 -1.17
C SER A 122 15.23 -0.91 0.03
N LEU A 123 15.03 0.40 -0.05
CA LEU A 123 15.22 1.34 1.03
C LEU A 123 14.09 1.21 2.06
N THR A 124 14.39 1.50 3.31
CA THR A 124 13.40 1.70 4.35
C THR A 124 12.87 3.12 4.31
N VAL A 125 11.71 3.37 4.94
CA VAL A 125 11.18 4.73 5.05
C VAL A 125 12.18 5.67 5.74
N PRO A 126 12.80 5.32 6.89
CA PRO A 126 13.89 6.12 7.47
C PRO A 126 15.01 6.52 6.51
N GLN A 127 15.47 5.60 5.65
CA GLN A 127 16.56 5.87 4.70
C GLN A 127 16.19 6.94 3.67
N LEU A 128 14.92 7.09 3.31
CA LEU A 128 14.46 8.17 2.42
C LEU A 128 14.65 9.56 3.05
N PHE A 129 14.68 9.64 4.38
CA PHE A 129 14.84 10.88 5.14
C PHE A 129 16.26 10.98 5.73
N ASN A 130 17.25 10.39 5.06
CA ASN A 130 18.67 10.41 5.41
C ASN A 130 18.99 9.87 6.82
N GLN A 131 18.15 9.01 7.38
CA GLN A 131 18.46 8.35 8.64
C GLN A 131 19.47 7.21 8.40
N PRO A 132 20.56 7.11 9.18
CA PRO A 132 21.63 6.13 8.98
C PRO A 132 21.19 4.77 9.52
N VAL A 133 20.22 4.16 8.85
CA VAL A 133 19.77 2.79 9.12
C VAL A 133 19.91 1.96 7.86
N ARG A 134 20.10 0.65 8.04
CA ARG A 134 20.08 -0.32 6.95
C ARG A 134 19.30 -1.56 7.36
N LEU A 135 18.83 -2.30 6.37
CA LEU A 135 18.25 -3.63 6.58
C LEU A 135 19.38 -4.64 6.81
N LYS A 136 19.33 -5.39 7.92
CA LYS A 136 20.32 -6.45 8.23
C LYS A 136 20.14 -7.68 7.32
N THR A 137 20.88 -7.74 6.21
CA THR A 137 20.79 -8.83 5.21
C THR A 137 21.79 -9.98 5.40
N GLU A 138 22.61 -9.95 6.45
CA GLU A 138 23.81 -10.79 6.61
C GLU A 138 23.53 -12.27 6.92
N ASN A 139 22.36 -12.59 7.46
CA ASN A 139 21.92 -13.98 7.62
C ASN A 139 21.07 -14.35 6.40
N ASN A 140 21.45 -15.38 5.63
CA ASN A 140 20.59 -15.91 4.57
C ASN A 140 19.31 -16.59 5.11
N TYR A 141 18.98 -16.42 6.40
CA TYR A 141 17.87 -17.03 7.13
C TYR A 141 17.67 -18.53 6.83
N GLY A 142 18.76 -19.27 6.61
CA GLY A 142 18.73 -20.70 6.28
C GLY A 142 18.38 -21.05 4.83
N LEU A 143 18.34 -20.09 3.90
CA LEU A 143 18.09 -20.36 2.48
C LEU A 143 19.31 -21.01 1.80
N PRO A 144 19.10 -21.91 0.81
CA PRO A 144 20.18 -22.51 0.03
C PRO A 144 21.02 -21.46 -0.72
N LYS A 145 22.30 -21.77 -0.97
CA LYS A 145 23.16 -20.95 -1.84
C LYS A 145 22.46 -20.72 -3.20
N GLY A 146 22.40 -19.46 -3.65
CA GLY A 146 21.72 -19.06 -4.88
C GLY A 146 20.29 -18.50 -4.71
N HIS A 147 19.72 -18.57 -3.50
CA HIS A 147 18.46 -17.89 -3.17
C HIS A 147 18.76 -16.53 -2.51
N ASN A 148 18.35 -15.43 -3.14
CA ASN A 148 18.52 -14.08 -2.58
C ASN A 148 17.29 -13.69 -1.74
N ILE A 149 17.51 -13.35 -0.46
CA ILE A 149 16.48 -12.94 0.52
C ILE A 149 15.51 -11.89 -0.03
N GLY A 150 16.03 -10.95 -0.84
CA GLY A 150 15.26 -9.82 -1.33
C GLY A 150 14.51 -10.07 -2.63
N THR A 151 14.58 -11.27 -3.20
CA THR A 151 13.75 -11.58 -4.38
C THR A 151 12.27 -11.55 -4.04
N MET A 152 11.96 -11.76 -2.75
CA MET A 152 10.70 -11.55 -2.07
C MET A 152 11.06 -11.58 -0.57
N LEU A 153 11.17 -10.42 0.09
CA LEU A 153 11.36 -10.28 1.55
C LEU A 153 10.32 -11.10 2.36
N ARG A 154 10.53 -12.41 2.48
CA ARG A 154 9.64 -13.37 3.17
C ARG A 154 9.75 -13.30 4.69
N TRP A 155 10.71 -12.53 5.20
CA TRP A 155 11.04 -12.40 6.61
C TRP A 155 11.20 -10.94 6.96
N ARG A 156 10.87 -10.58 8.21
CA ARG A 156 11.04 -9.20 8.68
C ARG A 156 12.55 -9.04 8.80
N ILE A 157 13.08 -7.99 8.20
CA ILE A 157 14.49 -7.68 8.35
C ILE A 157 14.57 -6.57 9.39
N ASP A 158 15.47 -6.76 10.36
CA ASP A 158 15.68 -5.76 11.38
C ASP A 158 16.39 -4.53 10.77
N GLU A 159 15.91 -3.35 11.13
CA GLU A 159 16.58 -2.08 10.87
C GLU A 159 17.68 -1.90 11.92
N VAL A 160 18.93 -1.86 11.46
CA VAL A 160 20.11 -1.63 12.31
C VAL A 160 20.76 -0.30 11.95
N LYS A 161 21.46 0.33 12.89
CA LYS A 161 22.29 1.51 12.60
C LYS A 161 23.33 1.15 11.54
N ASP A 162 23.49 2.02 10.57
CA ASP A 162 24.53 1.85 9.55
C ASP A 162 25.85 2.46 10.06
N GLU A 163 26.68 1.62 10.67
CA GLU A 163 27.99 2.00 11.23
C GLU A 163 29.00 2.45 10.16
N THR A 164 28.71 2.22 8.88
CA THR A 164 29.57 2.68 7.77
C THR A 164 29.40 4.17 7.48
N VAL A 165 28.29 4.78 7.94
CA VAL A 165 28.02 6.21 7.79
C VAL A 165 28.57 6.93 9.02
N LYS A 166 29.83 7.34 8.96
CA LYS A 166 30.54 7.97 10.09
C LYS A 166 30.26 9.48 10.25
N ASP A 167 29.76 10.12 9.20
CA ASP A 167 29.64 11.59 9.12
C ASP A 167 28.18 12.03 8.91
N VAL A 168 27.30 11.80 9.90
CA VAL A 168 25.91 12.32 9.88
C VAL A 168 25.78 13.47 10.88
N GLU A 169 26.68 14.44 10.82
CA GLU A 169 26.55 15.65 11.65
C GLU A 169 25.54 16.65 11.08
N ASP A 170 25.07 16.47 9.83
CA ASP A 170 24.29 17.51 9.13
C ASP A 170 22.84 17.14 8.76
N CYS A 171 22.44 15.85 8.82
CA CYS A 171 21.11 15.42 8.32
C CYS A 171 20.00 15.42 9.38
N THR A 172 20.33 15.52 10.67
CA THR A 172 19.38 15.42 11.79
C THR A 172 18.56 16.70 12.01
N ASN A 173 18.97 17.82 11.41
CA ASN A 173 18.33 19.13 11.56
C ASN A 173 17.37 19.50 10.42
N ILE A 174 17.21 18.65 9.41
CA ILE A 174 16.28 18.93 8.30
C ILE A 174 14.85 18.69 8.78
N VAL A 175 14.09 19.77 8.93
CA VAL A 175 12.64 19.73 9.15
C VAL A 175 11.96 19.52 7.81
N TYR A 176 11.26 18.41 7.67
CA TYR A 176 10.53 18.08 6.44
C TYR A 176 9.12 18.68 6.48
N THR A 177 8.79 19.50 5.49
CA THR A 177 7.47 20.04 5.18
C THR A 177 6.94 19.43 3.88
N TYR A 178 5.70 19.71 3.49
CA TYR A 178 5.15 19.19 2.22
C TYR A 178 5.90 19.70 0.99
N GLU A 179 6.54 20.85 1.05
CA GLU A 179 7.26 21.47 -0.05
C GLU A 179 8.67 20.89 -0.27
N ASN A 180 9.28 20.32 0.79
CA ASN A 180 10.67 19.84 0.75
C ASN A 180 10.80 18.32 0.91
N LEU A 181 9.70 17.57 0.74
CA LEU A 181 9.74 16.11 0.82
C LEU A 181 10.71 15.53 -0.22
N PRO A 182 11.56 14.57 0.18
CA PRO A 182 12.46 13.88 -0.76
C PRO A 182 11.71 13.00 -1.75
N VAL A 183 10.42 12.74 -1.48
CA VAL A 183 9.53 11.95 -2.32
C VAL A 183 8.37 12.83 -2.75
N LYS A 184 8.20 12.96 -4.07
CA LYS A 184 7.08 13.67 -4.71
C LYS A 184 6.00 12.70 -5.19
N ARG A 185 6.40 11.46 -5.53
CA ARG A 185 5.49 10.45 -6.08
C ARG A 185 5.83 9.04 -5.64
N ALA A 186 4.82 8.26 -5.27
CA ALA A 186 4.93 6.85 -4.96
C ALA A 186 4.16 5.99 -5.96
N ILE A 187 4.85 5.00 -6.53
CA ILE A 187 4.27 4.05 -7.46
C ILE A 187 3.91 2.75 -6.73
N PHE A 188 2.71 2.23 -6.99
CA PHE A 188 2.27 0.91 -6.53
C PHE A 188 1.96 0.00 -7.72
N ILE A 189 2.16 -1.31 -7.54
CA ILE A 189 1.79 -2.32 -8.54
C ILE A 189 0.60 -3.12 -8.00
N ASP A 190 -0.55 -3.03 -8.67
CA ASP A 190 -1.76 -3.77 -8.34
C ASP A 190 -1.95 -4.95 -9.30
N SER A 191 -1.45 -6.11 -8.86
CA SER A 191 -1.55 -7.35 -9.60
C SER A 191 -1.27 -8.56 -8.70
N THR A 192 -1.50 -9.75 -9.23
CA THR A 192 -1.00 -10.97 -8.59
C THR A 192 0.53 -10.99 -8.53
N TRP A 193 1.10 -11.69 -7.54
CA TRP A 193 2.56 -11.78 -7.33
C TRP A 193 3.35 -12.25 -8.55
N ASN A 194 2.80 -13.14 -9.36
CA ASN A 194 3.48 -13.62 -10.55
C ASN A 194 3.52 -12.55 -11.66
N GLN A 195 2.46 -11.73 -11.75
CA GLN A 195 2.34 -10.65 -12.74
C GLN A 195 3.14 -9.41 -12.36
N SER A 196 3.23 -9.11 -11.06
CA SER A 196 3.93 -7.92 -10.56
C SER A 196 5.41 -7.90 -10.95
N ARG A 197 6.05 -9.06 -11.08
CA ARG A 197 7.44 -9.20 -11.53
C ARG A 197 7.65 -8.75 -12.97
N GLY A 198 6.64 -8.90 -13.84
CA GLY A 198 6.69 -8.43 -15.22
C GLY A 198 6.67 -6.90 -15.26
N ILE A 199 5.73 -6.31 -14.53
CA ILE A 199 5.61 -4.84 -14.41
C ILE A 199 6.87 -4.25 -13.78
N TYR A 200 7.37 -4.84 -12.69
CA TYR A 200 8.59 -4.41 -12.00
C TYR A 200 9.84 -4.36 -12.91
N LYS A 201 9.89 -5.22 -13.95
CA LYS A 201 11.01 -5.28 -14.90
C LYS A 201 10.86 -4.31 -16.08
N ASP A 202 9.75 -3.60 -16.19
CA ASP A 202 9.52 -2.63 -17.26
C ASP A 202 10.57 -1.52 -17.20
N GLU A 203 11.12 -1.14 -18.36
CA GLU A 203 12.19 -0.14 -18.47
C GLU A 203 11.75 1.23 -17.90
N ARG A 204 10.45 1.56 -17.93
CA ARG A 204 9.91 2.80 -17.35
C ARG A 204 9.96 2.85 -15.82
N LEU A 205 10.10 1.70 -15.15
CA LEU A 205 10.26 1.59 -13.70
C LEU A 205 11.69 1.25 -13.29
N LYS A 206 12.54 0.90 -14.26
CA LYS A 206 13.89 0.45 -14.01
C LYS A 206 14.74 1.61 -13.48
N GLY A 207 15.50 1.32 -12.43
CA GLY A 207 16.36 2.32 -11.79
C GLY A 207 15.66 3.17 -10.73
N LEU A 208 14.32 3.10 -10.62
CA LEU A 208 13.63 3.78 -9.53
C LEU A 208 14.05 3.22 -8.16
N PRO A 209 14.26 4.08 -7.16
CA PRO A 209 14.49 3.64 -5.79
C PRO A 209 13.26 2.87 -5.29
N THR A 210 13.48 1.59 -4.97
CA THR A 210 12.45 0.74 -4.36
C THR A 210 12.38 0.97 -2.87
N VAL A 211 11.18 1.02 -2.30
CA VAL A 211 10.96 1.26 -0.87
C VAL A 211 10.07 0.16 -0.30
N VAL A 212 10.42 -0.31 0.90
CA VAL A 212 9.66 -1.33 1.63
C VAL A 212 9.06 -0.79 2.92
N LEU A 213 7.79 -1.10 3.16
CA LEU A 213 7.04 -0.71 4.35
C LEU A 213 7.02 -1.83 5.40
N GLN A 214 8.17 -2.20 5.99
CA GLN A 214 8.25 -3.36 6.91
C GLN A 214 7.65 -3.12 8.30
N ASN A 215 7.66 -1.87 8.78
CA ASN A 215 7.26 -1.52 10.15
C ASN A 215 5.76 -1.21 10.32
N ARG A 216 4.91 -1.60 9.35
CA ARG A 216 3.46 -1.38 9.41
C ARG A 216 2.72 -2.71 9.21
N TYR A 217 2.10 -3.20 10.29
CA TYR A 217 1.12 -4.26 10.19
C TYR A 217 -0.18 -3.67 9.65
N SER A 218 -0.59 -4.08 8.45
CA SER A 218 -1.93 -3.76 7.98
C SER A 218 -2.94 -4.71 8.61
N GLN A 219 -4.02 -4.13 9.13
CA GLN A 219 -5.21 -4.88 9.57
C GLN A 219 -6.20 -5.14 8.42
N PHE A 220 -5.96 -4.54 7.25
CA PHE A 220 -6.89 -4.52 6.12
C PHE A 220 -6.49 -5.49 5.00
N TRP A 221 -5.20 -5.82 4.88
CA TRP A 221 -4.68 -6.71 3.84
C TRP A 221 -4.75 -8.17 4.27
N ARG A 222 -5.06 -9.06 3.31
CA ARG A 222 -4.94 -10.50 3.54
C ARG A 222 -3.48 -10.87 3.36
N HIS A 223 -2.82 -11.40 4.39
CA HIS A 223 -1.55 -12.07 4.18
C HIS A 223 -1.79 -13.39 3.43
N GLN A 224 -0.98 -13.71 2.42
CA GLN A 224 -1.01 -15.05 1.83
C GLN A 224 -0.40 -16.04 2.84
N ARG A 225 -0.84 -17.30 2.81
CA ARG A 225 -0.26 -18.35 3.65
C ARG A 225 1.21 -18.53 3.22
N GLY A 226 2.16 -18.23 4.10
CA GLY A 226 3.60 -18.27 3.80
C GLY A 226 4.20 -16.98 3.22
N SER A 227 3.44 -15.87 3.16
CA SER A 227 3.99 -14.53 2.89
C SER A 227 3.87 -13.63 4.14
N PRO A 228 4.78 -12.67 4.34
CA PRO A 228 4.66 -11.73 5.45
C PRO A 228 3.43 -10.85 5.46
N ARG A 229 3.11 -10.32 6.65
CA ARG A 229 1.96 -9.43 6.87
C ARG A 229 2.19 -7.99 6.41
N TRP A 230 3.44 -7.59 6.13
CA TRP A 230 3.78 -6.28 5.53
C TRP A 230 3.80 -6.32 4.00
N TYR A 231 3.49 -7.46 3.39
CA TYR A 231 3.18 -7.51 1.97
C TYR A 231 1.80 -6.86 1.78
N LEU A 232 1.75 -5.75 1.06
CA LEU A 232 0.50 -5.12 0.66
C LEU A 232 -0.17 -6.06 -0.35
N ALA A 233 -1.22 -6.76 0.08
CA ALA A 233 -1.94 -7.72 -0.75
C ALA A 233 -3.44 -7.46 -0.67
N THR A 234 -4.06 -7.33 -1.83
CA THR A 234 -5.47 -6.98 -2.09
C THR A 234 -6.51 -7.51 -1.09
N VAL A 235 -7.46 -6.66 -0.69
CA VAL A 235 -8.58 -6.98 0.23
C VAL A 235 -9.45 -8.09 -0.39
N LYS A 236 -9.75 -9.19 0.32
CA LYS A 236 -10.68 -10.23 -0.21
C LYS A 236 -12.13 -9.90 0.19
N PRO A 237 -13.11 -10.13 -0.71
CA PRO A 237 -14.50 -9.65 -0.62
C PRO A 237 -15.42 -10.36 0.40
N TYR A 238 -14.89 -11.21 1.29
CA TYR A 238 -15.70 -11.84 2.35
C TYR A 238 -15.65 -11.06 3.67
N ILE A 239 -15.70 -9.75 3.57
CA ILE A 239 -16.13 -8.87 4.64
C ILE A 239 -17.36 -8.17 4.05
N ASN A 240 -18.53 -8.75 4.29
CA ASN A 240 -19.72 -7.91 4.37
C ASN A 240 -19.44 -6.92 5.52
N SER A 241 -19.67 -5.65 5.26
CA SER A 241 -19.46 -4.50 6.16
C SER A 241 -18.02 -3.99 6.34
N TYR A 242 -17.79 -2.84 5.71
CA TYR A 242 -17.11 -1.67 6.27
C TYR A 242 -15.72 -1.86 6.89
N SER A 243 -14.72 -1.42 6.12
CA SER A 243 -13.40 -1.10 6.63
C SER A 243 -12.73 -0.13 5.65
N LYS A 244 -13.04 1.16 5.86
CA LYS A 244 -12.58 2.34 5.11
C LYS A 244 -11.04 2.44 5.10
N CYS A 245 -10.53 3.01 4.02
CA CYS A 245 -9.13 3.17 3.62
C CYS A 245 -8.09 3.38 4.73
N THR A 246 -7.05 2.56 4.72
CA THR A 246 -5.83 2.74 5.53
C THR A 246 -4.54 2.67 4.69
N LEU A 247 -4.63 2.87 3.36
CA LEU A 247 -3.43 3.12 2.56
C LEU A 247 -2.84 4.52 2.86
N MET A 248 -3.71 5.51 3.13
CA MET A 248 -3.34 6.93 3.24
C MET A 248 -2.91 7.35 4.66
N ARG A 249 -3.64 6.92 5.71
CA ARG A 249 -3.33 7.27 7.11
C ARG A 249 -1.99 6.71 7.62
N GLY A 250 -1.46 5.67 6.97
CA GLY A 250 -0.15 5.12 7.28
C GLY A 250 1.00 6.09 6.97
N PHE A 251 0.84 6.90 5.91
CA PHE A 251 1.81 7.90 5.47
C PHE A 251 1.73 9.17 6.35
N GLU A 252 0.52 9.61 6.71
CA GLU A 252 0.30 10.75 7.61
C GLU A 252 0.80 10.51 9.05
N SER A 253 0.66 9.29 9.60
CA SER A 253 0.95 9.01 11.02
C SER A 253 2.39 9.29 11.49
N ARG A 254 3.30 9.58 10.58
CA ARG A 254 4.65 10.07 10.89
C ARG A 254 4.84 11.55 10.54
N LEU A 255 4.21 12.06 9.47
CA LEU A 255 4.23 13.48 9.13
C LEU A 255 3.56 14.34 10.22
N SER A 256 2.48 13.86 10.83
CA SER A 256 1.82 14.55 11.96
C SER A 256 2.55 14.44 13.30
N ARG A 257 3.67 13.68 13.39
CA ARG A 257 4.58 13.70 14.55
C ARG A 257 5.82 14.56 14.31
N PHE A 258 5.92 15.19 13.15
CA PHE A 258 6.97 16.14 12.78
C PHE A 258 6.41 17.54 12.49
N GLY A 259 5.16 17.80 12.89
CA GLY A 259 4.60 19.13 13.07
C GLY A 259 4.60 19.54 14.53
#